data_AF-A0A4Q7WPG9-F1
#
_entry.id   AF-A0A4Q7WPG9-F1
#
_cell.length_a   1.000
_cell.length_b   1.000
_cell.length_c   1.000
_cell.angle_alpha   90.00
_cell.angle_beta   90.00
_cell.angle_gamma   90.00
#
_symmetry.space_group_name_H-M   'P 1'
#
loop_
_entity.id
_entity.type
_entity.pdbx_description
1 polymer ?
#
loop_
_entity_poly.entity_id
_entity_poly.type
_entity_poly.pdbx_seq_one_letter_code
_entity_poly.pdbx_strand_id
1 'polypeptide(L)'
;MALLEHAPSRGTRAAALDRIRASLESLSPSERRVAERVLAEPAQVIALAISEFAALCGVAQPTVSRFSRSVGFSSYVALRLGVAADFAADVTTPGAPPADGFAELAGGLRSDATASEAAKAVRSATRVEIWASPVFAAAGELLATKLAGLDVAASATVAPEYCAERAAALPAGAVVILLAATGDEDVWLAPIAAARAARARIAYVAFRSAGRLLKLADMFMPLPDTAAAALTGPLFAEVFAELVRDISYYAGPPGPASPWRPWPDTKEVLLPTSGLPIPALLLSQPTPPKKRSLVIFYSRIGARKEQLAPPREAADYVSPHFIAALLNAGHDVLLPDAPGHGERKHVWEDTDELFRAGMQDQGPDYLEQISTETPDLIDAALALGVVSSPAQIAVAGQSGGGMQTLLKLAADPRIGAGVAVMPICDITLLSQFADLESSRRLISGSPSPRMGNQLAPRPLLLIGGGQDTVAPASHIEAFHDGIAPAYRRAGASQNLEYLGLDDVEHRFDGRQVDAMLEWLDRHLRRPAPASKPRRRKPAKARATE
;
A
#
# COMPACT_ATOMS: atom_id res chain seq x y z
N MET A 1 -30.51 42.62 17.67
CA MET A 1 -31.63 41.69 17.89
C MET A 1 -32.26 41.40 16.54
N ALA A 2 -32.28 40.11 16.18
CA ALA A 2 -32.83 39.49 14.96
C ALA A 2 -32.09 39.70 13.63
N LEU A 3 -31.04 38.89 13.37
CA LEU A 3 -30.59 38.47 12.01
C LEU A 3 -29.57 37.28 12.08
N LEU A 4 -29.80 36.31 12.98
CA LEU A 4 -28.92 35.14 13.17
C LEU A 4 -29.69 33.80 13.23
N GLU A 5 -30.76 33.65 12.45
CA GLU A 5 -31.59 32.43 12.47
C GLU A 5 -31.75 31.69 11.13
N HIS A 6 -30.86 31.89 10.16
CA HIS A 6 -30.78 30.98 9.02
C HIS A 6 -29.39 30.37 8.94
N ALA A 7 -29.28 29.09 9.32
CA ALA A 7 -28.17 28.26 8.90
C ALA A 7 -28.17 28.24 7.35
N PRO A 8 -27.05 28.56 6.68
CA PRO A 8 -27.03 28.53 5.22
C PRO A 8 -27.28 27.10 4.76
N SER A 9 -28.21 26.95 3.82
CA SER A 9 -28.59 25.67 3.22
C SER A 9 -27.38 24.95 2.66
N ARG A 10 -27.27 23.65 2.94
CA ARG A 10 -26.35 22.75 2.23
C ARG A 10 -26.79 22.67 0.77
N GLY A 11 -26.30 23.59 -0.05
CA GLY A 11 -26.64 23.66 -1.47
C GLY A 11 -26.54 25.07 -2.05
N THR A 12 -25.36 25.69 -2.01
CA THR A 12 -24.97 26.79 -2.92
C THR A 12 -23.44 26.85 -2.97
N ARG A 13 -22.86 26.18 -3.97
CA ARG A 13 -21.48 26.42 -4.42
C ARG A 13 -21.43 27.76 -5.17
N ALA A 14 -20.28 28.41 -5.07
CA ALA A 14 -19.81 29.64 -5.75
C ALA A 14 -20.00 30.98 -5.01
N ALA A 15 -19.00 31.87 -5.22
CA ALA A 15 -18.88 33.27 -4.83
C ALA A 15 -18.08 33.58 -3.54
N ALA A 16 -16.89 32.99 -3.38
CA ALA A 16 -15.87 33.42 -2.41
C ALA A 16 -15.36 34.87 -2.61
N LEU A 17 -15.08 35.29 -3.84
CA LEU A 17 -14.65 36.64 -4.19
C LEU A 17 -15.76 37.66 -3.90
N ASP A 18 -17.03 37.32 -4.17
CA ASP A 18 -18.15 38.22 -3.85
C ASP A 18 -18.38 38.34 -2.35
N ARG A 19 -18.17 37.28 -1.57
CA ARG A 19 -18.17 37.37 -0.09
C ARG A 19 -17.06 38.29 0.42
N ILE A 20 -15.89 38.24 -0.19
CA ILE A 20 -14.77 39.13 0.16
C ILE A 20 -15.14 40.58 -0.20
N ARG A 21 -15.69 40.84 -1.40
CA ARG A 21 -16.18 42.17 -1.82
C ARG A 21 -17.24 42.71 -0.86
N ALA A 22 -18.24 41.91 -0.51
CA ALA A 22 -19.33 42.28 0.40
C ALA A 22 -18.86 42.53 1.84
N SER A 23 -17.72 41.96 2.24
CA SER A 23 -17.16 42.14 3.58
C SER A 23 -16.21 43.34 3.69
N LEU A 24 -15.81 43.98 2.58
CA LEU A 24 -14.76 45.01 2.58
C LEU A 24 -14.99 46.14 3.60
N GLU A 25 -16.23 46.60 3.76
CA GLU A 25 -16.58 47.71 4.65
C GLU A 25 -16.50 47.36 6.14
N SER A 26 -16.69 46.08 6.50
CA SER A 26 -16.70 45.60 7.89
C SER A 26 -15.34 45.06 8.37
N LEU A 27 -14.35 44.93 7.49
CA LEU A 27 -13.01 44.43 7.83
C LEU A 27 -12.13 45.50 8.52
N SER A 28 -11.29 45.05 9.45
CA SER A 28 -10.25 45.91 10.05
C SER A 28 -9.21 46.37 9.01
N PRO A 29 -8.45 47.46 9.25
CA PRO A 29 -7.46 47.95 8.28
C PRO A 29 -6.41 46.92 7.83
N SER A 30 -6.07 45.96 8.70
CA SER A 30 -5.12 44.90 8.37
C SER A 30 -5.76 43.74 7.62
N GLU A 31 -7.03 43.41 7.86
CA GLU A 31 -7.75 42.39 7.10
C GLU A 31 -8.21 42.93 5.74
N ARG A 32 -8.55 44.22 5.64
CA ARG A 32 -8.89 44.89 4.38
C ARG A 32 -7.73 44.84 3.39
N ARG A 33 -6.49 45.03 3.84
CA ARG A 33 -5.28 44.85 2.99
C ARG A 33 -5.16 43.43 2.42
N VAL A 34 -5.53 42.42 3.20
CA VAL A 34 -5.54 41.03 2.73
C VAL A 34 -6.67 40.84 1.70
N ALA A 35 -7.86 41.35 1.98
CA ALA A 35 -9.00 41.30 1.06
C ALA A 35 -8.71 41.98 -0.29
N GLU A 36 -8.16 43.19 -0.27
CA GLU A 36 -7.78 43.95 -1.46
C GLU A 36 -6.72 43.21 -2.28
N ARG A 37 -5.72 42.59 -1.62
CA ARG A 37 -4.72 41.77 -2.32
C ARG A 37 -5.35 40.52 -2.97
N VAL A 38 -6.26 39.85 -2.27
CA VAL A 38 -6.99 38.69 -2.83
C VAL A 38 -7.84 39.10 -4.03
N LEU A 39 -8.50 40.27 -3.98
CA LEU A 39 -9.34 40.75 -5.07
C LEU A 39 -8.53 41.28 -6.28
N ALA A 40 -7.37 41.88 -6.02
CA ALA A 40 -6.49 42.39 -7.06
C ALA A 40 -5.74 41.28 -7.80
N GLU A 41 -5.26 40.26 -7.07
CA GLU A 41 -4.42 39.19 -7.60
C GLU A 41 -4.82 37.80 -7.03
N PRO A 42 -5.98 37.24 -7.41
CA PRO A 42 -6.50 35.99 -6.84
C PRO A 42 -5.55 34.80 -7.00
N ALA A 43 -4.78 34.73 -8.09
CA ALA A 43 -3.81 33.67 -8.34
C ALA A 43 -2.73 33.58 -7.25
N GLN A 44 -2.35 34.72 -6.65
CA GLN A 44 -1.31 34.76 -5.62
C GLN A 44 -1.78 34.11 -4.32
N VAL A 45 -3.02 34.34 -3.90
CA VAL A 45 -3.56 33.67 -2.70
C VAL A 45 -3.71 32.17 -2.93
N ILE A 46 -4.10 31.75 -4.14
CA ILE A 46 -4.24 30.35 -4.51
C ILE A 46 -2.90 29.62 -4.43
N ALA A 47 -1.81 30.23 -4.91
CA ALA A 47 -0.49 29.61 -5.00
C ALA A 47 0.29 29.58 -3.67
N LEU A 48 0.20 30.64 -2.87
CA LEU A 48 1.13 30.87 -1.77
C LEU A 48 0.69 30.23 -0.44
N ALA A 49 1.66 29.74 0.34
CA ALA A 49 1.43 29.34 1.72
C ALA A 49 1.05 30.57 2.57
N ILE A 50 0.39 30.34 3.72
CA ILE A 50 -0.11 31.43 4.57
C ILE A 50 1.01 32.39 5.02
N SER A 51 2.21 31.85 5.27
CA SER A 51 3.41 32.59 5.62
C SER A 51 3.84 33.56 4.53
N GLU A 52 3.86 33.09 3.29
CA GLU A 52 4.31 33.82 2.11
C GLU A 52 3.26 34.86 1.70
N PHE A 53 1.99 34.49 1.74
CA PHE A 53 0.89 35.40 1.43
C PHE A 53 0.74 36.50 2.48
N ALA A 54 0.96 36.18 3.77
CA ALA A 54 0.99 37.17 4.83
C ALA A 54 2.13 38.18 4.64
N ALA A 55 3.33 37.69 4.29
CA ALA A 55 4.48 38.55 3.97
C ALA A 55 4.18 39.45 2.76
N LEU A 56 3.58 38.90 1.71
CA LEU A 56 3.16 39.65 0.51
C LEU A 56 2.13 40.74 0.80
N CYS A 57 1.23 40.49 1.76
CA CYS A 57 0.23 41.46 2.22
C CYS A 57 0.80 42.47 3.24
N GLY A 58 2.05 42.30 3.72
CA GLY A 58 2.64 43.12 4.76
C GLY A 58 1.93 42.98 6.12
N VAL A 59 1.50 41.76 6.46
CA VAL A 59 0.81 41.41 7.72
C VAL A 59 1.38 40.15 8.36
N ALA A 60 1.05 39.89 9.63
CA ALA A 60 1.39 38.64 10.29
C ALA A 60 0.40 37.51 9.93
N GLN A 61 0.85 36.24 9.93
CA GLN A 61 0.02 35.07 9.61
C GLN A 61 -1.30 34.98 10.39
N PRO A 62 -1.37 35.31 11.71
CA PRO A 62 -2.63 35.29 12.44
C PRO A 62 -3.68 36.27 11.87
N THR A 63 -3.25 37.35 11.20
CA THR A 63 -4.15 38.30 10.54
C THR A 63 -4.79 37.68 9.30
N VAL A 64 -4.05 36.91 8.51
CA VAL A 64 -4.62 36.17 7.36
C VAL A 64 -5.61 35.09 7.84
N SER A 65 -5.28 34.38 8.92
CA SER A 65 -6.18 33.40 9.54
C SER A 65 -7.46 34.04 10.10
N ARG A 66 -7.37 35.23 10.70
CA ARG A 66 -8.54 35.99 11.17
C ARG A 66 -9.39 36.46 9.99
N PHE A 67 -8.77 37.06 8.97
CA PHE A 67 -9.44 37.46 7.74
C PHE A 67 -10.26 36.31 7.11
N SER A 68 -9.66 35.12 6.97
CA SER A 68 -10.36 33.96 6.42
C SER A 68 -11.65 33.64 7.18
N ARG A 69 -11.63 33.74 8.52
CA ARG A 69 -12.81 33.52 9.37
C ARG A 69 -13.81 34.66 9.28
N SER A 70 -13.33 35.90 9.26
CA SER A 70 -14.14 37.12 9.13
C SER A 70 -14.98 37.14 7.84
N VAL A 71 -14.48 36.53 6.76
CA VAL A 71 -15.21 36.41 5.48
C VAL A 71 -15.90 35.05 5.29
N GLY A 72 -16.06 34.28 6.37
CA GLY A 72 -16.91 33.08 6.41
C GLY A 72 -16.22 31.75 6.08
N PHE A 73 -14.89 31.69 6.08
CA PHE A 73 -14.13 30.45 5.86
C PHE A 73 -13.49 29.92 7.15
N SER A 74 -13.51 28.60 7.33
CA SER A 74 -12.96 27.96 8.55
C SER A 74 -11.44 28.10 8.67
N SER A 75 -10.74 28.30 7.55
CA SER A 75 -9.28 28.42 7.49
C SER A 75 -8.80 29.14 6.23
N TYR A 76 -7.51 29.50 6.20
CA TYR A 76 -6.84 30.02 5.00
C TYR A 76 -6.88 29.03 3.82
N VAL A 77 -6.80 27.72 4.11
CA VAL A 77 -6.93 26.68 3.08
C VAL A 77 -8.34 26.67 2.50
N ALA A 78 -9.37 26.78 3.33
CA ALA A 78 -10.76 26.84 2.86
C ALA A 78 -11.03 28.11 2.03
N LEU A 79 -10.45 29.25 2.42
CA LEU A 79 -10.48 30.48 1.64
C LEU A 79 -9.79 30.31 0.28
N ARG A 80 -8.60 29.70 0.23
CA ARG A 80 -7.86 29.40 -1.02
C ARG A 80 -8.67 28.54 -1.97
N LEU A 81 -9.31 27.49 -1.45
CA LEU A 81 -10.16 26.60 -2.25
C LEU A 81 -11.40 27.33 -2.77
N GLY A 82 -12.00 28.21 -1.97
CA GLY A 82 -13.12 29.04 -2.40
C GLY A 82 -12.73 30.02 -3.51
N VAL A 83 -11.62 30.73 -3.35
CA VAL A 83 -11.09 31.67 -4.36
C VAL A 83 -10.65 30.93 -5.63
N ALA A 84 -10.06 29.73 -5.51
CA ALA A 84 -9.72 28.88 -6.66
C ALA A 84 -10.95 28.41 -7.43
N ALA A 85 -12.05 28.08 -6.73
CA ALA A 85 -13.31 27.69 -7.36
C ALA A 85 -13.96 28.86 -8.11
N ASP A 86 -13.92 30.07 -7.53
CA ASP A 86 -14.40 31.29 -8.20
C ASP A 86 -13.53 31.67 -9.39
N PHE A 87 -12.20 31.57 -9.26
CA PHE A 87 -11.27 31.80 -10.37
C PHE A 87 -11.48 30.79 -11.50
N ALA A 88 -11.82 29.54 -11.18
CA ALA A 88 -12.22 28.54 -12.17
C ALA A 88 -13.58 28.83 -12.83
N ALA A 89 -14.46 29.61 -12.18
CA ALA A 89 -15.77 30.01 -12.70
C ALA A 89 -15.73 31.32 -13.50
N ASP A 90 -14.85 32.27 -13.14
CA ASP A 90 -14.65 33.56 -13.83
C ASP A 90 -13.83 33.43 -15.12
N VAL A 91 -13.14 32.31 -15.33
CA VAL A 91 -12.61 31.90 -16.65
C VAL A 91 -13.73 31.28 -17.48
N THR A 92 -14.84 32.01 -17.61
CA THR A 92 -15.86 31.79 -18.65
C THR A 92 -15.64 32.77 -19.79
N THR A 93 -14.55 32.56 -20.52
CA THR A 93 -14.44 32.95 -21.94
C THR A 93 -14.59 31.71 -22.83
N PRO A 94 -15.23 31.82 -24.00
CA PRO A 94 -15.83 30.69 -24.72
C PRO A 94 -14.74 29.74 -25.23
N GLY A 95 -14.75 28.49 -24.75
CA GLY A 95 -13.83 27.45 -25.20
C GLY A 95 -13.22 26.53 -24.13
N ALA A 96 -13.59 26.64 -22.86
CA ALA A 96 -13.25 25.60 -21.87
C ALA A 96 -14.15 24.38 -22.07
N PRO A 97 -13.63 23.14 -22.02
CA PRO A 97 -14.46 21.95 -22.07
C PRO A 97 -15.33 21.88 -20.81
N PRO A 98 -16.51 21.25 -20.86
CA PRO A 98 -17.40 21.16 -19.70
C PRO A 98 -16.72 20.41 -18.54
N ALA A 99 -17.26 20.55 -17.32
CA ALA A 99 -16.89 19.72 -16.16
C ALA A 99 -16.97 18.20 -16.45
N ASP A 100 -17.70 17.83 -17.50
CA ASP A 100 -17.76 16.50 -18.10
C ASP A 100 -16.39 15.99 -18.57
N GLY A 101 -15.48 16.84 -19.05
CA GLY A 101 -14.17 16.42 -19.57
C GLY A 101 -13.21 15.87 -18.51
N PHE A 102 -13.29 16.34 -17.25
CA PHE A 102 -12.54 15.75 -16.13
C PHE A 102 -13.07 14.36 -15.79
N ALA A 103 -14.39 14.25 -15.64
CA ALA A 103 -15.05 12.99 -15.31
C ALA A 103 -14.91 11.96 -16.44
N GLU A 104 -14.98 12.41 -17.69
CA GLU A 104 -14.80 11.59 -18.89
C GLU A 104 -13.36 11.12 -19.02
N LEU A 105 -12.35 11.98 -18.84
CA LEU A 105 -10.95 11.56 -18.86
C LEU A 105 -10.62 10.64 -17.69
N ALA A 106 -11.10 10.95 -16.48
CA ALA A 106 -10.90 10.12 -15.30
C ALA A 106 -11.59 8.75 -15.44
N GLY A 107 -12.83 8.72 -15.88
CA GLY A 107 -13.56 7.48 -16.17
C GLY A 107 -12.93 6.68 -17.30
N GLY A 108 -12.52 7.37 -18.37
CA GLY A 108 -11.81 6.81 -19.52
C GLY A 108 -10.52 6.11 -19.08
N LEU A 109 -9.59 6.82 -18.44
CA LEU A 109 -8.33 6.23 -17.98
C LEU A 109 -8.54 5.07 -16.99
N ARG A 110 -9.48 5.20 -16.05
CA ARG A 110 -9.73 4.15 -15.04
C ARG A 110 -10.33 2.88 -15.66
N SER A 111 -11.06 3.00 -16.75
CA SER A 111 -11.68 1.87 -17.47
C SER A 111 -10.82 1.33 -18.62
N ASP A 112 -9.81 2.08 -19.06
CA ASP A 112 -8.92 1.69 -20.17
C ASP A 112 -7.89 0.64 -19.72
N ALA A 113 -7.95 -0.54 -20.34
CA ALA A 113 -7.02 -1.64 -20.09
C ALA A 113 -5.55 -1.25 -20.40
N THR A 114 -5.32 -0.43 -21.43
CA THR A 114 -4.00 0.08 -21.83
C THR A 114 -3.45 1.03 -20.78
N ALA A 115 -4.29 1.91 -20.23
CA ALA A 115 -3.91 2.79 -19.14
C ALA A 115 -3.57 1.99 -17.87
N SER A 116 -4.33 0.94 -17.58
CA SER A 116 -4.01 -0.02 -16.50
C SER A 116 -2.67 -0.72 -16.73
N GLU A 117 -2.38 -1.18 -17.95
CA GLU A 117 -1.10 -1.78 -18.31
C GLU A 117 0.07 -0.79 -18.20
N ALA A 118 -0.12 0.45 -18.66
CA ALA A 118 0.87 1.51 -18.55
C ALA A 118 1.15 1.85 -17.09
N ALA A 119 0.11 1.98 -16.26
CA ALA A 119 0.28 2.25 -14.84
C ALA A 119 0.96 1.07 -14.10
N LYS A 120 0.68 -0.19 -14.46
CA LYS A 120 1.44 -1.37 -13.98
C LYS A 120 2.92 -1.31 -14.40
N ALA A 121 3.19 -0.98 -15.67
CA ALA A 121 4.54 -0.88 -16.20
C ALA A 121 5.33 0.24 -15.49
N VAL A 122 4.73 1.43 -15.35
CA VAL A 122 5.31 2.58 -14.62
C VAL A 122 5.61 2.22 -13.18
N ARG A 123 4.69 1.50 -12.52
CA ARG A 123 4.87 1.06 -11.15
C ARG A 123 6.07 0.12 -10.96
N SER A 124 6.25 -0.85 -11.84
CA SER A 124 7.38 -1.81 -11.77
C SER A 124 8.69 -1.28 -12.38
N ALA A 125 8.66 -0.13 -13.07
CA ALA A 125 9.78 0.38 -13.83
C ALA A 125 11.00 0.78 -12.99
N THR A 126 12.18 0.24 -13.31
CA THR A 126 13.44 0.63 -12.64
C THR A 126 13.71 2.14 -12.75
N ARG A 127 13.29 2.75 -13.86
CA ARG A 127 13.32 4.19 -14.13
C ARG A 127 12.13 4.57 -15.00
N VAL A 128 11.53 5.74 -14.75
CA VAL A 128 10.54 6.36 -15.62
C VAL A 128 11.08 7.67 -16.19
N GLU A 129 11.09 7.78 -17.51
CA GLU A 129 11.47 8.98 -18.24
C GLU A 129 10.23 9.60 -18.87
N ILE A 130 9.90 10.84 -18.52
CA ILE A 130 8.75 11.55 -19.08
C ILE A 130 9.27 12.57 -20.10
N TRP A 131 9.04 12.30 -21.37
CA TRP A 131 9.44 13.18 -22.46
C TRP A 131 8.22 13.91 -22.95
N ALA A 132 8.26 15.25 -22.96
CA ALA A 132 7.08 16.05 -23.23
C ALA A 132 7.35 17.10 -24.32
N SER A 133 6.42 17.27 -25.25
CA SER A 133 6.39 18.50 -26.07
C SER A 133 6.27 19.72 -25.16
N PRO A 134 6.77 20.92 -25.56
CA PRO A 134 6.74 22.12 -24.72
C PRO A 134 5.37 22.46 -24.12
N VAL A 135 4.29 22.19 -24.86
CA VAL A 135 2.91 22.41 -24.40
C VAL A 135 2.51 21.53 -23.21
N PHE A 136 3.19 20.40 -23.00
CA PHE A 136 2.98 19.46 -21.90
C PHE A 136 4.05 19.54 -20.80
N ALA A 137 4.93 20.55 -20.83
CA ALA A 137 6.02 20.72 -19.87
C ALA A 137 5.54 20.62 -18.41
N ALA A 138 4.51 21.41 -18.06
CA ALA A 138 3.95 21.44 -16.72
C ALA A 138 3.32 20.09 -16.31
N ALA A 139 2.69 19.39 -17.26
CA ALA A 139 2.11 18.07 -17.02
C ALA A 139 3.19 17.01 -16.76
N GLY A 140 4.29 17.06 -17.51
CA GLY A 140 5.43 16.15 -17.33
C GLY A 140 6.08 16.30 -15.95
N GLU A 141 6.35 17.54 -15.52
CA GLU A 141 6.91 17.84 -14.20
C GLU A 141 5.95 17.44 -13.05
N LEU A 142 4.65 17.72 -13.22
CA LEU A 142 3.64 17.32 -12.25
C LEU A 142 3.58 15.79 -12.10
N LEU A 143 3.58 15.06 -13.21
CA LEU A 143 3.57 13.61 -13.21
C LEU A 143 4.85 13.06 -12.56
N ALA A 144 6.02 13.59 -12.92
CA ALA A 144 7.29 13.19 -12.30
C ALA A 144 7.27 13.37 -10.78
N THR A 145 6.78 14.52 -10.31
CA THR A 145 6.65 14.83 -8.87
C THR A 145 5.71 13.86 -8.16
N LYS A 146 4.56 13.53 -8.76
CA LYS A 146 3.59 12.60 -8.17
C LYS A 146 4.11 11.17 -8.15
N LEU A 147 4.76 10.72 -9.23
CA LEU A 147 5.38 9.41 -9.30
C LEU A 147 6.52 9.28 -8.27
N ALA A 148 7.34 10.32 -8.09
CA ALA A 148 8.35 10.37 -7.04
C ALA A 148 7.70 10.25 -5.64
N GLY A 149 6.53 10.88 -5.42
CA GLY A 149 5.75 10.70 -4.20
C GLY A 149 5.21 9.27 -3.98
N LEU A 150 5.21 8.43 -5.02
CA LEU A 150 4.87 7.00 -4.97
C LEU A 150 6.11 6.09 -4.96
N ASP A 151 7.30 6.67 -4.74
CA ASP A 151 8.61 6.03 -4.83
C ASP A 151 8.91 5.37 -6.19
N VAL A 152 8.32 5.93 -7.25
CA VAL A 152 8.66 5.60 -8.63
C VAL A 152 9.71 6.61 -9.09
N ALA A 153 10.91 6.11 -9.40
CA ALA A 153 12.03 6.94 -9.84
C ALA A 153 11.73 7.55 -11.22
N ALA A 154 11.16 8.75 -11.23
CA ALA A 154 10.71 9.46 -12.42
C ALA A 154 11.48 10.77 -12.65
N SER A 155 11.65 11.15 -13.91
CA SER A 155 12.14 12.49 -14.27
C SER A 155 11.55 12.96 -15.60
N ALA A 156 11.31 14.26 -15.71
CA ALA A 156 10.77 14.88 -16.93
C ALA A 156 11.84 15.63 -17.75
N THR A 157 11.60 15.78 -19.05
CA THR A 157 12.34 16.69 -19.94
C THR A 157 11.47 17.12 -21.11
N VAL A 158 11.73 18.34 -21.60
CA VAL A 158 11.09 18.93 -22.78
C VAL A 158 12.07 19.16 -23.93
N ALA A 159 13.31 18.72 -23.76
CA ALA A 159 14.41 18.94 -24.69
C ALA A 159 14.73 17.63 -25.45
N PRO A 160 14.07 17.38 -26.59
CA PRO A 160 14.20 16.13 -27.36
C PRO A 160 15.63 15.84 -27.82
N GLU A 161 16.45 16.88 -28.02
CA GLU A 161 17.85 16.78 -28.41
C GLU A 161 18.71 15.99 -27.40
N TYR A 162 18.33 15.97 -26.13
CA TYR A 162 19.03 15.20 -25.09
C TYR A 162 18.42 13.80 -24.88
N CYS A 163 17.25 13.52 -25.43
CA CYS A 163 16.55 12.27 -25.15
C CYS A 163 17.25 11.04 -25.74
N ALA A 164 18.00 11.17 -26.85
CA ALA A 164 18.79 10.08 -27.40
C ALA A 164 19.94 9.64 -26.47
N GLU A 165 20.62 10.59 -25.84
CA GLU A 165 21.67 10.30 -24.84
C GLU A 165 21.06 9.67 -23.58
N ARG A 166 19.95 10.24 -23.09
CA ARG A 166 19.20 9.68 -21.96
C ARG A 166 18.72 8.25 -22.24
N ALA A 167 18.28 7.98 -23.47
CA ALA A 167 17.86 6.64 -23.89
C ALA A 167 18.99 5.61 -23.79
N ALA A 168 20.22 5.98 -24.15
CA ALA A 168 21.38 5.09 -24.07
C ALA A 168 21.75 4.72 -22.62
N ALA A 169 21.40 5.57 -21.65
CA ALA A 169 21.64 5.33 -20.22
C ALA A 169 20.48 4.62 -19.50
N LEU A 170 19.40 4.25 -20.20
CA LEU A 170 18.25 3.61 -19.57
C LEU A 170 18.59 2.22 -19.03
N PRO A 171 18.25 1.91 -17.76
CA PRO A 171 18.39 0.58 -17.21
C PRO A 171 17.37 -0.39 -17.82
N ALA A 172 17.65 -1.70 -17.71
CA ALA A 172 16.68 -2.72 -18.06
C ALA A 172 15.37 -2.52 -17.26
N GLY A 173 14.22 -2.64 -17.93
CA GLY A 173 12.91 -2.42 -17.32
C GLY A 173 12.51 -0.95 -17.17
N ALA A 174 13.20 -0.02 -17.83
CA ALA A 174 12.77 1.37 -17.89
C ALA A 174 11.47 1.57 -18.69
N VAL A 175 10.72 2.60 -18.34
CA VAL A 175 9.53 3.05 -19.08
C VAL A 175 9.73 4.49 -19.54
N VAL A 176 9.42 4.76 -20.81
CA VAL A 176 9.36 6.12 -21.36
C VAL A 176 7.90 6.50 -21.55
N ILE A 177 7.46 7.60 -20.96
CA ILE A 177 6.15 8.22 -21.20
C ILE A 177 6.36 9.42 -22.12
N LEU A 178 5.85 9.35 -23.34
CA LEU A 178 5.87 10.45 -24.29
C LEU A 178 4.54 11.22 -24.24
N LEU A 179 4.56 12.47 -23.80
CA LEU A 179 3.45 13.42 -23.88
C LEU A 179 3.63 14.29 -25.13
N ALA A 180 3.08 13.88 -26.28
CA ALA A 180 3.32 14.58 -27.55
C ALA A 180 2.17 15.52 -27.94
N ALA A 181 2.53 16.70 -28.42
CA ALA A 181 1.61 17.60 -29.09
C ALA A 181 1.29 17.13 -30.51
N THR A 182 0.15 17.56 -31.03
CA THR A 182 -0.20 17.36 -32.44
C THR A 182 0.81 18.08 -33.34
N GLY A 183 1.45 17.35 -34.26
CA GLY A 183 2.36 17.91 -35.27
C GLY A 183 3.86 17.78 -34.97
N ASP A 184 4.27 17.39 -33.76
CA ASP A 184 5.70 17.27 -33.38
C ASP A 184 6.28 15.85 -33.62
N GLU A 185 5.62 15.02 -34.42
CA GLU A 185 5.91 13.58 -34.51
C GLU A 185 7.37 13.28 -34.90
N ASP A 186 7.89 14.01 -35.89
CA ASP A 186 9.22 13.78 -36.45
C ASP A 186 10.34 14.04 -35.44
N VAL A 187 10.11 14.95 -34.50
CA VAL A 187 11.06 15.30 -33.44
C VAL A 187 11.27 14.11 -32.49
N TRP A 188 10.25 13.29 -32.28
CA TRP A 188 10.27 12.19 -31.30
C TRP A 188 10.66 10.83 -31.90
N LEU A 189 10.69 10.66 -33.22
CA LEU A 189 10.97 9.37 -33.85
C LEU A 189 12.35 8.80 -33.47
N ALA A 190 13.41 9.61 -33.57
CA ALA A 190 14.76 9.16 -33.26
C ALA A 190 14.96 8.88 -31.76
N PRO A 191 14.53 9.76 -30.82
CA PRO A 191 14.55 9.47 -29.38
C PRO A 191 13.81 8.17 -29.00
N ILE A 192 12.60 7.97 -29.53
CA ILE A 192 11.79 6.78 -29.21
C ILE A 192 12.41 5.52 -29.81
N ALA A 193 12.98 5.58 -31.01
CA ALA A 193 13.73 4.47 -31.59
C ALA A 193 14.95 4.10 -30.72
N ALA A 194 15.67 5.08 -30.18
CA ALA A 194 16.79 4.84 -29.26
C ALA A 194 16.33 4.19 -27.95
N ALA A 195 15.21 4.65 -27.37
CA ALA A 195 14.64 4.05 -26.16
C ALA A 195 14.21 2.58 -26.39
N ARG A 196 13.61 2.28 -27.55
CA ARG A 196 13.29 0.88 -27.93
C ARG A 196 14.55 0.03 -28.10
N ALA A 197 15.61 0.57 -28.69
CA ALA A 197 16.88 -0.14 -28.81
C ALA A 197 17.48 -0.48 -27.44
N ALA A 198 17.28 0.39 -26.44
CA ALA A 198 17.59 0.14 -25.03
C ALA A 198 16.59 -0.78 -24.31
N ARG A 199 15.61 -1.35 -25.03
CA ARG A 199 14.53 -2.23 -24.51
C ARG A 199 13.62 -1.57 -23.47
N ALA A 200 13.51 -0.25 -23.48
CA ALA A 200 12.52 0.46 -22.67
C ALA A 200 11.11 0.26 -23.25
N ARG A 201 10.11 0.16 -22.37
CA ARG A 201 8.69 0.15 -22.78
C ARG A 201 8.22 1.58 -23.04
N ILE A 202 7.47 1.78 -24.11
CA ILE A 202 7.05 3.10 -24.58
C ILE A 202 5.54 3.29 -24.36
N ALA A 203 5.17 4.23 -23.50
CA ALA A 203 3.81 4.72 -23.31
C ALA A 203 3.63 6.05 -24.05
N TYR A 204 2.82 6.05 -25.11
CA TYR A 204 2.56 7.22 -25.94
C TYR A 204 1.22 7.87 -25.55
N VAL A 205 1.24 9.17 -25.28
CA VAL A 205 0.08 9.95 -24.84
C VAL A 205 -0.07 11.17 -25.75
N ALA A 206 -1.21 11.27 -26.44
CA ALA A 206 -1.48 12.37 -27.37
C ALA A 206 -2.97 12.51 -27.69
N PHE A 207 -3.36 13.66 -28.23
CA PHE A 207 -4.74 13.91 -28.71
C PHE A 207 -5.13 13.06 -29.91
N ARG A 208 -4.16 12.76 -30.79
CA ARG A 208 -4.36 11.96 -32.00
C ARG A 208 -3.24 10.94 -32.15
N SER A 209 -3.60 9.77 -32.67
CA SER A 209 -2.61 8.75 -32.99
C SER A 209 -1.83 9.13 -34.25
N ALA A 210 -0.55 9.41 -34.05
CA ALA A 210 0.45 9.56 -35.10
C ALA A 210 0.84 8.18 -35.64
N GLY A 211 0.59 7.89 -36.91
CA GLY A 211 0.77 6.54 -37.47
C GLY A 211 2.20 5.98 -37.36
N ARG A 212 3.24 6.83 -37.27
CA ARG A 212 4.64 6.40 -37.13
C ARG A 212 5.04 6.15 -35.67
N LEU A 213 4.69 7.06 -34.76
CA LEU A 213 4.95 6.88 -33.33
C LEU A 213 4.12 5.74 -32.74
N LEU A 214 2.89 5.56 -33.20
CA LEU A 214 2.03 4.46 -32.75
C LEU A 214 2.66 3.08 -33.05
N LYS A 215 3.37 2.93 -34.18
CA LYS A 215 4.09 1.68 -34.51
C LYS A 215 5.28 1.40 -33.59
N LEU A 216 5.79 2.42 -32.91
CA LEU A 216 6.90 2.34 -31.96
C LEU A 216 6.44 2.32 -30.50
N ALA A 217 5.20 2.68 -30.23
CA ALA A 217 4.62 2.64 -28.89
C ALA A 217 4.22 1.21 -28.53
N ASP A 218 4.47 0.81 -27.28
CA ASP A 218 3.92 -0.45 -26.75
C ASP A 218 2.52 -0.23 -26.17
N MET A 219 2.24 0.98 -25.70
CA MET A 219 0.97 1.39 -25.10
C MET A 219 0.60 2.78 -25.63
N PHE A 220 -0.65 2.97 -26.05
CA PHE A 220 -1.17 4.27 -26.48
C PHE A 220 -2.35 4.69 -25.61
N MET A 221 -2.27 5.88 -25.02
CA MET A 221 -3.34 6.47 -24.21
C MET A 221 -3.82 7.77 -24.87
N PRO A 222 -5.02 7.79 -25.47
CA PRO A 222 -5.52 8.99 -26.14
C PRO A 222 -5.93 10.07 -25.13
N LEU A 223 -5.63 11.33 -25.45
CA LEU A 223 -6.16 12.49 -24.75
C LEU A 223 -7.42 13.02 -25.48
N PRO A 224 -8.42 13.56 -24.76
CA PRO A 224 -9.62 14.14 -25.37
C PRO A 224 -9.26 15.32 -26.29
N ASP A 225 -9.63 15.23 -27.57
CA ASP A 225 -9.34 16.24 -28.62
C ASP A 225 -10.20 17.51 -28.48
N THR A 226 -11.08 17.56 -27.47
CA THR A 226 -12.01 18.66 -27.21
C THR A 226 -11.44 19.76 -26.30
N ALA A 227 -10.21 19.59 -25.81
CA ALA A 227 -9.63 20.39 -24.73
C ALA A 227 -8.19 20.83 -25.00
N ALA A 228 -7.86 22.07 -24.60
CA ALA A 228 -6.51 22.60 -24.73
C ALA A 228 -5.49 21.80 -23.87
N ALA A 229 -4.30 21.55 -24.41
CA ALA A 229 -3.20 20.85 -23.72
C ALA A 229 -2.85 21.40 -22.34
N ALA A 230 -2.97 22.72 -22.15
CA ALA A 230 -2.75 23.37 -20.86
C ALA A 230 -3.70 22.88 -19.75
N LEU A 231 -4.89 22.38 -20.11
CA LEU A 231 -5.88 21.83 -19.18
C LEU A 231 -5.79 20.30 -19.13
N THR A 232 -5.73 19.64 -20.28
CA THR A 232 -5.77 18.18 -20.39
C THR A 232 -4.51 17.50 -19.86
N GLY A 233 -3.34 18.12 -20.03
CA GLY A 233 -2.06 17.58 -19.57
C GLY A 233 -1.98 17.40 -18.05
N PRO A 234 -2.16 18.48 -17.24
CA PRO A 234 -2.15 18.37 -15.79
C PRO A 234 -3.21 17.40 -15.26
N LEU A 235 -4.39 17.36 -15.89
CA LEU A 235 -5.44 16.42 -15.55
C LEU A 235 -5.02 14.96 -15.80
N PHE A 236 -4.45 14.66 -16.96
CA PHE A 236 -3.87 13.35 -17.23
C PHE A 236 -2.83 12.98 -16.16
N ALA A 237 -1.92 13.90 -15.81
CA ALA A 237 -0.89 13.66 -14.80
C ALA A 237 -1.49 13.33 -13.41
N GLU A 238 -2.56 14.02 -13.00
CA GLU A 238 -3.31 13.75 -11.77
C GLU A 238 -3.95 12.36 -11.80
N VAL A 239 -4.79 12.09 -12.80
CA VAL A 239 -5.56 10.84 -12.92
C VAL A 239 -4.65 9.64 -13.12
N PHE A 240 -3.62 9.76 -13.96
CA PHE A 240 -2.70 8.66 -14.21
C PHE A 240 -1.84 8.35 -12.99
N ALA A 241 -1.40 9.37 -12.22
CA ALA A 241 -0.73 9.12 -10.95
C ALA A 241 -1.65 8.50 -9.90
N GLU A 242 -2.94 8.87 -9.87
CA GLU A 242 -3.96 8.17 -9.08
C GLU A 242 -4.11 6.72 -9.54
N LEU A 243 -4.22 6.45 -10.83
CA LEU A 243 -4.31 5.09 -11.36
C LEU A 243 -3.07 4.27 -11.00
N VAL A 244 -1.87 4.87 -11.10
CA VAL A 244 -0.63 4.23 -10.62
C VAL A 244 -0.72 3.95 -9.13
N ARG A 245 -1.23 4.87 -8.30
CA ARG A 245 -1.44 4.68 -6.85
C ARG A 245 -2.47 3.59 -6.54
N ASP A 246 -3.56 3.54 -7.28
CA ASP A 246 -4.61 2.54 -7.13
C ASP A 246 -4.04 1.17 -7.51
N ILE A 247 -3.40 1.04 -8.67
CA ILE A 247 -2.68 -0.21 -9.05
C ILE A 247 -1.56 -0.55 -8.07
N SER A 248 -0.99 0.47 -7.42
CA SER A 248 0.02 0.27 -6.40
C SER A 248 -0.52 -0.38 -5.14
N TYR A 249 -1.86 -0.38 -4.91
CA TYR A 249 -2.57 -0.73 -3.66
C TYR A 249 -1.59 -1.01 -2.52
N TYR A 250 -0.96 0.10 -2.13
CA TYR A 250 -0.10 0.22 -0.99
C TYR A 250 -1.04 0.26 0.20
N ALA A 251 -1.36 -0.91 0.73
CA ALA A 251 -1.81 -0.94 2.10
C ALA A 251 -0.57 -0.98 3.00
N GLY A 252 -0.63 -0.30 4.13
CA GLY A 252 0.55 -0.03 4.96
C GLY A 252 1.38 1.21 4.58
N PRO A 253 2.45 1.49 5.34
CA PRO A 253 3.18 2.75 5.28
C PRO A 253 3.99 2.89 3.99
N PRO A 254 4.28 4.15 3.55
CA PRO A 254 5.11 4.38 2.38
C PRO A 254 6.53 3.85 2.60
N GLY A 255 7.15 3.33 1.54
CA GLY A 255 8.54 2.90 1.55
C GLY A 255 9.01 2.33 0.21
N PRO A 256 10.20 1.73 0.18
CA PRO A 256 10.80 1.22 -1.05
C PRO A 256 10.35 -0.19 -1.46
N ALA A 257 9.70 -0.95 -0.58
CA ALA A 257 9.27 -2.31 -0.90
C ALA A 257 8.01 -2.29 -1.75
N SER A 258 8.06 -2.81 -2.96
CA SER A 258 6.89 -2.87 -3.84
C SER A 258 6.50 -4.31 -4.06
N PRO A 259 5.20 -4.67 -4.09
CA PRO A 259 4.80 -6.02 -4.50
C PRO A 259 5.24 -6.33 -5.94
N TRP A 260 5.64 -5.33 -6.72
CA TRP A 260 6.00 -5.46 -8.14
C TRP A 260 7.51 -5.48 -8.41
N ARG A 261 8.34 -5.34 -7.37
CA ARG A 261 9.81 -5.30 -7.52
C ARG A 261 10.46 -6.28 -6.56
N PRO A 262 11.54 -6.97 -6.97
CA PRO A 262 12.34 -7.75 -6.05
C PRO A 262 12.80 -6.91 -4.87
N TRP A 263 12.73 -7.47 -3.67
CA TRP A 263 13.37 -6.87 -2.51
C TRP A 263 14.88 -7.19 -2.56
N PRO A 264 15.77 -6.18 -2.55
CA PRO A 264 17.21 -6.39 -2.79
C PRO A 264 17.88 -7.27 -1.74
N ASP A 265 17.42 -7.22 -0.49
CA ASP A 265 17.99 -7.98 0.64
C ASP A 265 17.23 -9.28 0.89
N THR A 266 16.95 -10.03 -0.19
CA THR A 266 16.33 -11.35 -0.13
C THR A 266 17.39 -12.45 -0.15
N LYS A 267 17.32 -13.41 0.76
CA LYS A 267 18.23 -14.56 0.83
C LYS A 267 17.46 -15.85 0.95
N GLU A 268 17.87 -16.85 0.18
CA GLU A 268 17.43 -18.22 0.41
C GLU A 268 18.16 -18.81 1.62
N VAL A 269 17.42 -19.49 2.49
CA VAL A 269 17.93 -20.13 3.70
C VAL A 269 17.30 -21.50 3.85
N LEU A 270 18.08 -22.45 4.36
CA LEU A 270 17.60 -23.75 4.81
C LEU A 270 17.54 -23.74 6.34
N LEU A 271 16.34 -23.73 6.89
CA LEU A 271 16.12 -23.69 8.33
C LEU A 271 16.35 -25.09 8.90
N PRO A 272 17.33 -25.28 9.81
CA PRO A 272 17.59 -26.59 10.38
C PRO A 272 16.44 -27.01 11.29
N THR A 273 15.95 -28.23 11.13
CA THR A 273 14.98 -28.84 12.06
C THR A 273 15.52 -30.17 12.56
N SER A 274 14.85 -30.80 13.52
CA SER A 274 15.14 -32.18 13.92
C SER A 274 14.85 -33.20 12.80
N GLY A 275 14.04 -32.82 11.82
CA GLY A 275 13.71 -33.60 10.62
C GLY A 275 14.39 -33.04 9.37
N LEU A 276 13.63 -32.96 8.27
CA LEU A 276 14.10 -32.33 7.05
C LEU A 276 14.18 -30.80 7.22
N PRO A 277 15.24 -30.15 6.72
CA PRO A 277 15.34 -28.70 6.78
C PRO A 277 14.18 -28.06 6.03
N ILE A 278 13.76 -26.87 6.46
CA ILE A 278 12.67 -26.12 5.85
C ILE A 278 13.29 -25.08 4.90
N PRO A 279 13.09 -25.19 3.56
CA PRO A 279 13.46 -24.16 2.62
C PRO A 279 12.65 -22.88 2.87
N ALA A 280 13.33 -21.74 2.90
CA ALA A 280 12.71 -20.46 3.15
C ALA A 280 13.41 -19.29 2.44
N LEU A 281 12.69 -18.20 2.23
CA LEU A 281 13.26 -16.91 1.87
C LEU A 281 13.25 -15.98 3.08
N LEU A 282 14.39 -15.38 3.40
CA LEU A 282 14.53 -14.32 4.39
C LEU A 282 14.68 -12.97 3.68
N LEU A 283 13.71 -12.07 3.89
CA LEU A 283 13.73 -10.71 3.37
C LEU A 283 14.08 -9.77 4.53
N SER A 284 15.31 -9.24 4.50
CA SER A 284 15.86 -8.47 5.62
C SER A 284 15.71 -6.96 5.42
N GLN A 285 15.55 -6.22 6.52
CA GLN A 285 15.62 -4.77 6.52
C GLN A 285 17.06 -4.28 6.31
N PRO A 286 17.27 -3.08 5.71
CA PRO A 286 18.59 -2.46 5.64
C PRO A 286 19.19 -2.29 7.04
N THR A 287 20.52 -2.43 7.16
CA THR A 287 21.20 -2.32 8.45
C THR A 287 21.54 -0.86 8.78
N PRO A 288 21.22 -0.34 9.98
CA PRO A 288 20.51 -1.01 11.08
C PRO A 288 18.98 -1.10 10.84
N PRO A 289 18.32 -2.20 11.25
CA PRO A 289 16.91 -2.41 10.98
C PRO A 289 16.01 -1.42 11.74
N LYS A 290 14.93 -0.96 11.09
CA LYS A 290 13.96 -0.03 11.69
C LYS A 290 13.22 -0.64 12.89
N LYS A 291 12.82 -1.91 12.79
CA LYS A 291 12.27 -2.71 13.91
C LYS A 291 13.08 -3.98 14.08
N ARG A 292 13.19 -4.45 15.33
CA ARG A 292 13.72 -5.77 15.64
C ARG A 292 12.54 -6.73 15.83
N SER A 293 12.01 -7.23 14.73
CA SER A 293 10.86 -8.12 14.70
C SER A 293 10.85 -8.92 13.42
N LEU A 294 10.47 -10.18 13.51
CA LEU A 294 10.39 -11.11 12.40
C LEU A 294 8.94 -11.53 12.22
N VAL A 295 8.43 -11.47 11.00
CA VAL A 295 7.11 -12.02 10.66
C VAL A 295 7.30 -13.23 9.77
N ILE A 296 6.88 -14.40 10.25
CA ILE A 296 6.82 -15.63 9.45
C ILE A 296 5.49 -15.63 8.72
N PHE A 297 5.52 -15.55 7.39
CA PHE A 297 4.31 -15.39 6.59
C PHE A 297 4.01 -16.62 5.74
N TYR A 298 2.74 -17.06 5.75
CA TYR A 298 2.23 -18.16 4.93
C TYR A 298 1.08 -17.69 4.03
N SER A 299 0.92 -18.34 2.88
CA SER A 299 -0.17 -18.06 1.93
C SER A 299 -1.12 -19.27 1.79
N ARG A 300 -2.04 -19.18 0.82
CA ARG A 300 -3.00 -20.22 0.40
C ARG A 300 -2.34 -21.59 0.17
N ILE A 301 -3.14 -22.65 0.35
CA ILE A 301 -2.73 -24.02 0.04
C ILE A 301 -2.29 -24.10 -1.43
N GLY A 302 -1.18 -24.79 -1.68
CA GLY A 302 -0.53 -24.91 -2.98
C GLY A 302 0.48 -23.81 -3.32
N ALA A 303 0.58 -22.74 -2.53
CA ALA A 303 1.57 -21.68 -2.76
C ALA A 303 2.98 -22.11 -2.33
N ARG A 304 4.00 -21.68 -3.09
CA ARG A 304 5.43 -21.82 -2.75
C ARG A 304 6.02 -20.49 -2.29
N LYS A 305 7.08 -20.50 -1.49
CA LYS A 305 7.73 -19.30 -0.93
C LYS A 305 8.07 -18.21 -1.95
N GLU A 306 8.46 -18.57 -3.18
CA GLU A 306 8.80 -17.60 -4.24
C GLU A 306 7.59 -16.79 -4.71
N GLN A 307 6.39 -17.38 -4.69
CA GLN A 307 5.17 -16.68 -5.08
C GLN A 307 4.76 -15.60 -4.07
N LEU A 308 5.19 -15.75 -2.82
CA LEU A 308 4.92 -14.80 -1.75
C LEU A 308 5.86 -13.60 -1.80
N ALA A 309 7.11 -13.82 -2.24
CA ALA A 309 8.12 -12.79 -2.30
C ALA A 309 7.83 -11.78 -3.43
N PRO A 310 8.05 -10.48 -3.21
CA PRO A 310 8.15 -9.54 -4.31
C PRO A 310 9.31 -9.90 -5.27
N PRO A 311 9.16 -9.75 -6.60
CA PRO A 311 8.01 -9.21 -7.29
C PRO A 311 6.91 -10.26 -7.52
N ARG A 312 5.69 -9.77 -7.68
CA ARG A 312 4.50 -10.56 -7.95
C ARG A 312 4.67 -11.46 -9.19
N GLU A 313 4.53 -12.77 -9.00
CA GLU A 313 4.31 -13.72 -10.10
C GLU A 313 2.84 -13.68 -10.56
N ALA A 314 2.57 -14.00 -11.84
CA ALA A 314 1.20 -13.97 -12.36
C ALA A 314 0.22 -14.88 -11.59
N ALA A 315 0.74 -15.94 -10.95
CA ALA A 315 -0.03 -16.97 -10.24
C ALA A 315 -0.47 -16.57 -8.82
N ASP A 316 0.14 -15.56 -8.18
CA ASP A 316 -0.27 -15.06 -6.86
C ASP A 316 -0.49 -13.55 -6.92
N TYR A 317 -1.69 -13.10 -6.57
CA TYR A 317 -2.04 -11.68 -6.61
C TYR A 317 -2.11 -11.02 -5.25
N VAL A 318 -2.00 -11.78 -4.17
CA VAL A 318 -2.36 -11.33 -2.82
C VAL A 318 -1.11 -11.16 -1.97
N SER A 319 -0.32 -12.23 -1.82
CA SER A 319 0.72 -12.31 -0.79
C SER A 319 1.81 -11.24 -0.92
N PRO A 320 2.34 -10.90 -2.12
CA PRO A 320 3.38 -9.89 -2.26
C PRO A 320 2.99 -8.51 -1.71
N HIS A 321 1.69 -8.18 -1.65
CA HIS A 321 1.21 -6.93 -1.07
C HIS A 321 1.41 -6.90 0.46
N PHE A 322 1.06 -7.98 1.15
CA PHE A 322 1.32 -8.13 2.59
C PHE A 322 2.82 -8.07 2.88
N ILE A 323 3.64 -8.76 2.08
CA ILE A 323 5.09 -8.80 2.29
C ILE A 323 5.71 -7.41 2.09
N ALA A 324 5.36 -6.71 1.02
CA ALA A 324 5.80 -5.34 0.79
C ALA A 324 5.40 -4.42 1.94
N ALA A 325 4.16 -4.51 2.42
CA ALA A 325 3.66 -3.70 3.53
C ALA A 325 4.43 -3.96 4.84
N LEU A 326 4.70 -5.23 5.18
CA LEU A 326 5.50 -5.63 6.33
C LEU A 326 6.93 -5.06 6.25
N LEU A 327 7.55 -5.15 5.07
CA LEU A 327 8.88 -4.59 4.83
C LEU A 327 8.89 -3.07 4.97
N ASN A 328 7.89 -2.36 4.44
CA ASN A 328 7.82 -0.90 4.58
C ASN A 328 7.51 -0.47 6.02
N ALA A 329 6.75 -1.28 6.74
CA ALA A 329 6.56 -1.13 8.18
C ALA A 329 7.82 -1.45 8.99
N GLY A 330 8.89 -1.95 8.38
CA GLY A 330 10.19 -2.14 9.00
C GLY A 330 10.38 -3.50 9.67
N HIS A 331 9.54 -4.49 9.36
CA HIS A 331 9.70 -5.87 9.81
C HIS A 331 10.63 -6.63 8.86
N ASP A 332 11.43 -7.54 9.40
CA ASP A 332 12.01 -8.62 8.61
C ASP A 332 10.93 -9.68 8.35
N VAL A 333 11.00 -10.35 7.20
CA VAL A 333 9.98 -11.33 6.80
C VAL A 333 10.65 -12.66 6.44
N LEU A 334 10.13 -13.76 7.00
CA LEU A 334 10.53 -15.13 6.66
C LEU A 334 9.39 -15.84 5.93
N LEU A 335 9.68 -16.38 4.75
CA LEU A 335 8.74 -17.07 3.87
C LEU A 335 9.17 -18.54 3.71
N PRO A 336 8.74 -19.44 4.61
CA PRO A 336 9.06 -20.87 4.53
C PRO A 336 8.09 -21.62 3.59
N ASP A 337 8.59 -22.66 2.93
CA ASP A 337 7.72 -23.66 2.31
C ASP A 337 7.02 -24.49 3.39
N ALA A 338 5.69 -24.53 3.33
CA ALA A 338 4.88 -25.36 4.21
C ALA A 338 5.06 -26.87 3.93
N PRO A 339 4.72 -27.76 4.88
CA PRO A 339 4.67 -29.20 4.61
C PRO A 339 3.81 -29.51 3.38
N GLY A 340 4.32 -30.33 2.44
CA GLY A 340 3.63 -30.67 1.20
C GLY A 340 3.52 -29.52 0.17
N HIS A 341 4.35 -28.49 0.30
CA HIS A 341 4.39 -27.32 -0.61
C HIS A 341 5.81 -27.06 -1.13
N GLY A 342 5.89 -26.32 -2.25
CA GLY A 342 7.16 -25.85 -2.80
C GLY A 342 8.22 -26.94 -2.94
N GLU A 343 9.39 -26.73 -2.36
CA GLU A 343 10.51 -27.68 -2.36
C GLU A 343 10.33 -28.86 -1.39
N ARG A 344 9.27 -28.86 -0.59
CA ARG A 344 8.95 -29.91 0.38
C ARG A 344 8.00 -30.97 -0.19
N LYS A 345 7.89 -31.02 -1.53
CA LYS A 345 7.26 -32.07 -2.32
C LYS A 345 8.02 -32.26 -3.62
N HIS A 346 7.79 -33.37 -4.30
CA HIS A 346 8.30 -33.56 -5.66
C HIS A 346 7.60 -32.62 -6.64
N VAL A 347 8.31 -32.26 -7.72
CA VAL A 347 7.82 -31.30 -8.72
C VAL A 347 6.55 -31.77 -9.43
N TRP A 348 6.33 -33.08 -9.54
CA TRP A 348 5.16 -33.69 -10.17
C TRP A 348 4.00 -33.95 -9.20
N GLU A 349 4.20 -33.80 -7.89
CA GLU A 349 3.14 -33.99 -6.90
C GLU A 349 2.23 -32.77 -6.86
N ASP A 350 0.93 -32.98 -6.75
CA ASP A 350 -0.03 -31.90 -6.51
C ASP A 350 -0.27 -31.74 -4.99
N THR A 351 -0.32 -30.49 -4.52
CA THR A 351 -0.49 -30.23 -3.08
C THR A 351 -1.86 -30.64 -2.58
N ASP A 352 -2.92 -30.42 -3.35
CA ASP A 352 -4.27 -30.78 -2.92
C ASP A 352 -4.42 -32.30 -2.88
N GLU A 353 -3.85 -33.02 -3.86
CA GLU A 353 -3.78 -34.49 -3.84
C GLU A 353 -3.02 -35.03 -2.63
N LEU A 354 -1.86 -34.44 -2.31
CA LEU A 354 -1.07 -34.81 -1.13
C LEU A 354 -1.83 -34.58 0.18
N PHE A 355 -2.51 -33.44 0.31
CA PHE A 355 -3.34 -33.12 1.48
C PHE A 355 -4.52 -34.09 1.61
N ARG A 356 -5.22 -34.35 0.50
CA ARG A 356 -6.34 -35.29 0.44
C ARG A 356 -5.90 -36.70 0.84
N ALA A 357 -4.82 -37.21 0.25
CA ALA A 357 -4.29 -38.53 0.55
C ALA A 357 -3.89 -38.62 2.04
N GLY A 358 -3.19 -37.59 2.56
CA GLY A 358 -2.86 -37.46 3.96
C GLY A 358 -4.08 -37.52 4.88
N MET A 359 -5.17 -36.81 4.56
CA MET A 359 -6.43 -36.82 5.33
C MET A 359 -7.17 -38.16 5.27
N GLN A 360 -6.94 -38.96 4.23
CA GLN A 360 -7.50 -40.30 4.07
C GLN A 360 -6.61 -41.41 4.64
N ASP A 361 -5.66 -41.05 5.51
CA ASP A 361 -4.66 -41.97 6.09
C ASP A 361 -3.69 -42.59 5.05
N GLN A 362 -3.62 -42.01 3.85
CA GLN A 362 -2.76 -42.43 2.74
C GLN A 362 -1.58 -41.45 2.58
N GLY A 363 -0.62 -41.52 3.50
CA GLY A 363 0.59 -40.67 3.49
C GLY A 363 0.76 -39.83 4.75
N PRO A 364 1.65 -38.82 4.72
CA PRO A 364 1.90 -37.95 5.86
C PRO A 364 0.66 -37.17 6.29
N ASP A 365 0.50 -36.98 7.60
CA ASP A 365 -0.50 -36.03 8.13
C ASP A 365 0.13 -34.62 8.12
N TYR A 366 -0.11 -33.88 7.03
CA TYR A 366 0.42 -32.53 6.90
C TYR A 366 -0.19 -31.54 7.91
N LEU A 367 -1.41 -31.76 8.41
CA LEU A 367 -2.01 -30.90 9.43
C LEU A 367 -1.32 -31.10 10.79
N GLU A 368 -1.02 -32.35 11.15
CA GLU A 368 -0.22 -32.66 12.32
C GLU A 368 1.21 -32.13 12.18
N GLN A 369 1.82 -32.32 11.01
CA GLN A 369 3.19 -31.87 10.74
C GLN A 369 3.35 -30.36 10.91
N ILE A 370 2.37 -29.56 10.48
CA ILE A 370 2.35 -28.10 10.70
C ILE A 370 2.57 -27.77 12.17
N SER A 371 1.90 -28.48 13.07
CA SER A 371 1.98 -28.25 14.51
C SER A 371 3.28 -28.79 15.10
N THR A 372 3.62 -30.04 14.78
CA THR A 372 4.77 -30.73 15.40
C THR A 372 6.12 -30.15 15.02
N GLU A 373 6.27 -29.56 13.82
CA GLU A 373 7.52 -28.91 13.39
C GLU A 373 7.65 -27.46 13.86
N THR A 374 6.61 -26.86 14.45
CA THR A 374 6.62 -25.43 14.81
C THR A 374 7.72 -25.08 15.81
N PRO A 375 7.99 -25.87 16.87
CA PRO A 375 9.09 -25.56 17.78
C PRO A 375 10.45 -25.46 17.09
N ASP A 376 10.74 -26.38 16.17
CA ASP A 376 11.98 -26.37 15.39
C ASP A 376 12.06 -25.17 14.46
N LEU A 377 10.94 -24.81 13.80
CA LEU A 377 10.86 -23.61 12.97
C LEU A 377 11.20 -22.34 13.76
N ILE A 378 10.68 -22.22 14.99
CA ILE A 378 10.95 -21.06 15.85
C ILE A 378 12.42 -21.03 16.29
N ASP A 379 12.99 -22.18 16.66
CA ASP A 379 14.40 -22.25 17.05
C ASP A 379 15.34 -21.95 15.87
N ALA A 380 15.01 -22.44 14.67
CA ALA A 380 15.74 -22.10 13.45
C ALA A 380 15.62 -20.62 13.08
N ALA A 381 14.44 -20.03 13.20
CA ALA A 381 14.22 -18.61 12.94
C ALA A 381 15.03 -17.71 13.90
N LEU A 382 15.18 -18.13 15.17
CA LEU A 382 16.04 -17.43 16.14
C LEU A 382 17.53 -17.57 15.79
N ALA A 383 17.94 -18.74 15.30
CA ALA A 383 19.32 -19.00 14.89
C ALA A 383 19.78 -18.12 13.70
N LEU A 384 18.85 -17.56 12.92
CA LEU A 384 19.16 -16.56 11.89
C LEU A 384 19.74 -15.25 12.47
N GLY A 385 19.54 -14.99 13.77
CA GLY A 385 20.08 -13.81 14.46
C GLY A 385 19.37 -12.48 14.14
N VAL A 386 18.26 -12.54 13.39
CA VAL A 386 17.44 -11.36 13.04
C VAL A 386 16.76 -10.77 14.28
N VAL A 387 16.25 -11.64 15.14
CA VAL A 387 15.64 -11.30 16.43
C VAL A 387 16.35 -12.03 17.57
N SER A 388 16.30 -11.44 18.76
CA SER A 388 16.98 -11.97 19.96
C SER A 388 16.06 -12.76 20.89
N SER A 389 14.75 -12.74 20.64
CA SER A 389 13.75 -13.38 21.48
C SER A 389 12.56 -13.87 20.63
N PRO A 390 12.00 -15.05 20.93
CA PRO A 390 10.80 -15.55 20.27
C PRO A 390 9.60 -14.59 20.36
N ALA A 391 9.51 -13.80 21.43
CA ALA A 391 8.42 -12.82 21.61
C ALA A 391 8.44 -11.69 20.55
N GLN A 392 9.53 -11.57 19.78
CA GLN A 392 9.66 -10.64 18.65
C GLN A 392 9.23 -11.28 17.32
N ILE A 393 8.79 -12.54 17.34
CA ILE A 393 8.31 -13.29 16.18
C ILE A 393 6.79 -13.25 16.18
N ALA A 394 6.19 -12.84 15.06
CA ALA A 394 4.80 -13.15 14.77
C ALA A 394 4.68 -14.18 13.64
N VAL A 395 3.56 -14.89 13.65
CA VAL A 395 3.13 -15.69 12.51
C VAL A 395 1.91 -15.01 11.90
N ALA A 396 1.91 -14.87 10.58
CA ALA A 396 0.78 -14.30 9.85
C ALA A 396 0.51 -15.08 8.56
N GLY A 397 -0.70 -14.98 8.04
CA GLY A 397 -0.99 -15.56 6.74
C GLY A 397 -2.42 -15.38 6.27
N GLN A 398 -2.64 -15.69 4.99
CA GLN A 398 -3.93 -15.53 4.32
C GLN A 398 -4.50 -16.89 3.89
N SER A 399 -5.82 -17.09 4.05
CA SER A 399 -6.52 -18.34 3.66
C SER A 399 -5.92 -19.57 4.35
N GLY A 400 -5.37 -20.53 3.59
CA GLY A 400 -4.59 -21.66 4.12
C GLY A 400 -3.41 -21.23 5.01
N GLY A 401 -2.82 -20.06 4.75
CA GLY A 401 -1.78 -19.45 5.59
C GLY A 401 -2.34 -18.91 6.90
N GLY A 402 -3.61 -18.49 6.90
CA GLY A 402 -4.36 -18.18 8.12
C GLY A 402 -4.57 -19.44 8.96
N MET A 403 -4.94 -20.57 8.35
CA MET A 403 -5.01 -21.88 9.04
C MET A 403 -3.65 -22.27 9.64
N GLN A 404 -2.57 -22.17 8.86
CA GLN A 404 -1.20 -22.37 9.34
C GLN A 404 -0.90 -21.49 10.56
N THR A 405 -1.29 -20.21 10.51
CA THR A 405 -1.10 -19.28 11.63
C THR A 405 -1.78 -19.76 12.90
N LEU A 406 -3.04 -20.23 12.82
CA LEU A 406 -3.78 -20.73 13.97
C LEU A 406 -3.14 -21.98 14.57
N LEU A 407 -2.76 -22.95 13.73
CA LEU A 407 -2.13 -24.20 14.15
C LEU A 407 -0.75 -23.96 14.78
N LYS A 408 0.09 -23.15 14.14
CA LYS A 408 1.43 -22.82 14.64
C LYS A 408 1.38 -22.00 15.91
N LEU A 409 0.48 -21.03 15.99
CA LEU A 409 0.29 -20.28 17.22
C LEU A 409 -0.10 -21.26 18.34
N ALA A 410 -1.09 -22.13 18.16
CA ALA A 410 -1.43 -23.11 19.20
C ALA A 410 -0.28 -24.08 19.57
N ALA A 411 0.57 -24.44 18.61
CA ALA A 411 1.64 -25.41 18.81
C ALA A 411 2.85 -24.88 19.61
N ASP A 412 3.21 -23.61 19.48
CA ASP A 412 4.38 -23.04 20.17
C ASP A 412 4.03 -21.78 20.99
N PRO A 413 4.04 -21.85 22.34
CA PRO A 413 3.69 -20.73 23.22
C PRO A 413 4.69 -19.56 23.17
N ARG A 414 5.85 -19.71 22.54
CA ARG A 414 6.90 -18.70 22.46
C ARG A 414 6.60 -17.61 21.41
N ILE A 415 5.74 -17.89 20.44
CA ILE A 415 5.34 -16.93 19.39
C ILE A 415 4.65 -15.72 20.01
N GLY A 416 5.09 -14.52 19.65
CA GLY A 416 4.66 -13.25 20.26
C GLY A 416 3.26 -12.78 19.84
N ALA A 417 2.85 -13.01 18.59
CA ALA A 417 1.53 -12.65 18.08
C ALA A 417 1.14 -13.46 16.84
N GLY A 418 -0.16 -13.57 16.57
CA GLY A 418 -0.74 -14.14 15.36
C GLY A 418 -1.65 -13.16 14.63
N VAL A 419 -1.61 -13.18 13.29
CA VAL A 419 -2.60 -12.51 12.43
C VAL A 419 -3.08 -13.46 11.34
N ALA A 420 -4.34 -13.87 11.41
CA ALA A 420 -4.94 -14.78 10.44
C ALA A 420 -5.94 -14.02 9.57
N VAL A 421 -5.61 -13.84 8.28
CA VAL A 421 -6.43 -13.12 7.30
C VAL A 421 -7.27 -14.11 6.52
N MET A 422 -8.58 -13.97 6.58
CA MET A 422 -9.56 -14.89 5.97
C MET A 422 -9.20 -16.36 6.19
N PRO A 423 -8.92 -16.79 7.45
CA PRO A 423 -8.39 -18.12 7.70
C PRO A 423 -9.39 -19.21 7.34
N ILE A 424 -8.87 -20.31 6.81
CA ILE A 424 -9.62 -21.57 6.73
C ILE A 424 -9.73 -22.15 8.15
N CYS A 425 -10.85 -21.88 8.81
CA CYS A 425 -11.17 -22.45 10.12
C CYS A 425 -11.74 -23.88 10.02
N ASP A 426 -12.28 -24.23 8.86
CA ASP A 426 -12.78 -25.57 8.54
C ASP A 426 -12.38 -25.89 7.09
N ILE A 427 -11.52 -26.89 6.92
CA ILE A 427 -10.96 -27.23 5.62
C ILE A 427 -11.98 -27.92 4.70
N THR A 428 -13.08 -28.46 5.23
CA THR A 428 -14.16 -29.06 4.41
C THR A 428 -14.94 -28.01 3.62
N LEU A 429 -14.81 -26.72 3.95
CA LEU A 429 -15.41 -25.62 3.18
C LEU A 429 -14.75 -25.44 1.81
N LEU A 430 -13.52 -25.93 1.66
CA LEU A 430 -12.86 -25.95 0.38
C LEU A 430 -13.47 -27.08 -0.46
N SER A 431 -13.94 -26.74 -1.66
CA SER A 431 -14.66 -27.68 -2.52
C SER A 431 -13.87 -28.95 -2.83
N GLN A 432 -12.54 -28.84 -2.89
CA GLN A 432 -11.64 -29.97 -3.08
C GLN A 432 -11.42 -30.85 -1.84
N PHE A 433 -12.04 -30.57 -0.69
CA PHE A 433 -11.99 -31.41 0.51
C PHE A 433 -13.37 -31.64 1.15
N ALA A 434 -14.45 -31.18 0.51
CA ALA A 434 -15.81 -31.21 1.05
C ALA A 434 -16.34 -32.63 1.35
N ASP A 435 -15.86 -33.64 0.62
CA ASP A 435 -16.22 -35.05 0.80
C ASP A 435 -15.47 -35.73 1.97
N LEU A 436 -14.55 -35.02 2.64
CA LEU A 436 -13.70 -35.56 3.70
C LEU A 436 -14.19 -35.24 5.12
N GLU A 437 -15.46 -34.85 5.29
CA GLU A 437 -16.05 -34.48 6.59
C GLU A 437 -15.90 -35.54 7.69
N SER A 438 -15.81 -36.82 7.29
CA SER A 438 -15.64 -37.95 8.21
C SER A 438 -14.17 -38.31 8.49
N SER A 439 -13.20 -37.61 7.87
CA SER A 439 -11.78 -37.83 8.09
C SER A 439 -11.40 -37.57 9.55
N ARG A 440 -10.86 -38.59 10.21
CA ARG A 440 -10.37 -38.48 11.59
C ARG A 440 -9.27 -37.40 11.69
N ARG A 441 -8.31 -37.41 10.78
CA ARG A 441 -7.17 -36.48 10.76
C ARG A 441 -7.64 -35.03 10.58
N LEU A 442 -8.64 -34.82 9.74
CA LEU A 442 -9.27 -33.50 9.57
C LEU A 442 -9.93 -33.04 10.86
N ILE A 443 -10.76 -33.88 11.48
CA ILE A 443 -11.48 -33.58 12.73
C ILE A 443 -10.51 -33.24 13.87
N SER A 444 -9.37 -33.93 13.96
CA SER A 444 -8.37 -33.68 15.00
C SER A 444 -7.38 -32.56 14.69
N GLY A 445 -7.05 -32.36 13.42
CA GLY A 445 -5.97 -31.48 12.96
C GLY A 445 -6.41 -30.10 12.48
N SER A 446 -7.71 -29.88 12.25
CA SER A 446 -8.22 -28.58 11.81
C SER A 446 -8.33 -27.57 12.97
N PRO A 447 -8.27 -26.26 12.69
CA PRO A 447 -8.56 -25.24 13.69
C PRO A 447 -9.92 -25.49 14.35
N SER A 448 -9.96 -25.48 15.68
CA SER A 448 -11.21 -25.64 16.41
C SER A 448 -11.22 -24.87 17.74
N PRO A 449 -12.40 -24.59 18.32
CA PRO A 449 -12.54 -23.96 19.63
C PRO A 449 -11.75 -24.63 20.76
N ARG A 450 -11.39 -25.92 20.61
CA ARG A 450 -10.59 -26.68 21.59
C ARG A 450 -9.20 -26.09 21.80
N MET A 451 -8.69 -25.35 20.82
CA MET A 451 -7.38 -24.70 20.87
C MET A 451 -7.36 -23.46 21.77
N GLY A 452 -8.50 -23.00 22.29
CA GLY A 452 -8.57 -21.74 23.04
C GLY A 452 -7.57 -21.64 24.20
N ASN A 453 -7.37 -22.73 24.96
CA ASN A 453 -6.39 -22.74 26.06
C ASN A 453 -4.94 -22.73 25.59
N GLN A 454 -4.67 -23.26 24.39
CA GLN A 454 -3.33 -23.21 23.79
C GLN A 454 -3.07 -21.79 23.29
N LEU A 455 -4.04 -21.15 22.63
CA LEU A 455 -3.90 -19.81 22.05
C LEU A 455 -3.80 -18.72 23.11
N ALA A 456 -4.68 -18.74 24.12
CA ALA A 456 -4.66 -17.74 25.20
C ALA A 456 -3.36 -17.81 26.02
N PRO A 457 -2.83 -16.68 26.52
CA PRO A 457 -3.35 -15.31 26.40
C PRO A 457 -2.77 -14.54 25.21
N ARG A 458 -2.18 -15.21 24.21
CA ARG A 458 -1.33 -14.54 23.21
C ARG A 458 -2.15 -13.72 22.23
N PRO A 459 -1.65 -12.56 21.79
CA PRO A 459 -2.32 -11.73 20.79
C PRO A 459 -2.67 -12.50 19.50
N LEU A 460 -3.96 -12.63 19.20
CA LEU A 460 -4.49 -13.15 17.94
C LEU A 460 -5.51 -12.19 17.32
N LEU A 461 -5.25 -11.76 16.08
CA LEU A 461 -6.20 -11.05 15.23
C LEU A 461 -6.74 -11.99 14.15
N LEU A 462 -8.06 -12.01 13.99
CA LEU A 462 -8.79 -12.68 12.92
C LEU A 462 -9.43 -11.63 12.02
N ILE A 463 -9.25 -11.74 10.71
CA ILE A 463 -9.87 -10.82 9.74
C ILE A 463 -10.75 -11.64 8.79
N GLY A 464 -12.01 -11.26 8.60
CA GLY A 464 -12.97 -11.93 7.71
C GLY A 464 -13.53 -10.99 6.63
N GLY A 465 -13.91 -11.54 5.48
CA GLY A 465 -14.68 -10.81 4.45
C GLY A 465 -16.16 -11.19 4.51
N GLY A 466 -17.05 -10.21 4.57
CA GLY A 466 -18.50 -10.43 4.70
C GLY A 466 -19.14 -11.05 3.45
N GLN A 467 -18.47 -10.95 2.29
CA GLN A 467 -18.89 -11.60 1.03
C GLN A 467 -17.98 -12.77 0.64
N ASP A 468 -17.16 -13.25 1.58
CA ASP A 468 -16.26 -14.38 1.35
C ASP A 468 -17.06 -15.69 1.25
N THR A 469 -17.00 -16.35 0.10
CA THR A 469 -17.64 -17.65 -0.16
C THR A 469 -16.69 -18.84 -0.06
N VAL A 470 -15.39 -18.60 0.14
CA VAL A 470 -14.34 -19.64 0.27
C VAL A 470 -14.01 -19.89 1.74
N ALA A 471 -13.85 -18.82 2.52
CA ALA A 471 -13.63 -18.83 3.96
C ALA A 471 -14.70 -17.96 4.65
N PRO A 472 -15.97 -18.41 4.71
CA PRO A 472 -17.08 -17.59 5.19
C PRO A 472 -16.82 -16.96 6.57
N ALA A 473 -17.12 -15.67 6.68
CA ALA A 473 -16.99 -14.89 7.92
C ALA A 473 -17.66 -15.57 9.13
N SER A 474 -18.81 -16.23 8.93
CA SER A 474 -19.54 -16.96 9.97
C SER A 474 -18.71 -18.07 10.64
N HIS A 475 -17.83 -18.75 9.90
CA HIS A 475 -16.95 -19.78 10.48
C HIS A 475 -15.78 -19.17 11.25
N ILE A 476 -15.30 -18.00 10.82
CA ILE A 476 -14.27 -17.23 11.53
C ILE A 476 -14.84 -16.71 12.86
N GLU A 477 -16.06 -16.17 12.83
CA GLU A 477 -16.82 -15.73 14.00
C GLU A 477 -17.09 -16.89 14.97
N ALA A 478 -17.55 -18.02 14.48
CA ALA A 478 -17.78 -19.21 15.31
C ALA A 478 -16.48 -19.71 15.97
N PHE A 479 -15.35 -19.68 15.25
CA PHE A 479 -14.05 -20.00 15.82
C PHE A 479 -13.63 -18.99 16.89
N HIS A 480 -13.72 -17.69 16.60
CA HIS A 480 -13.45 -16.59 17.52
C HIS A 480 -14.25 -16.75 18.83
N ASP A 481 -15.56 -16.89 18.72
CA ASP A 481 -16.47 -17.00 19.86
C ASP A 481 -16.22 -18.28 20.65
N GLY A 482 -15.84 -19.35 19.98
CA GLY A 482 -15.46 -20.62 20.60
C GLY A 482 -14.20 -20.53 21.46
N ILE A 483 -13.21 -19.73 21.06
CA ILE A 483 -11.95 -19.56 21.83
C ILE A 483 -12.01 -18.41 22.85
N ALA A 484 -12.91 -17.45 22.68
CA ALA A 484 -13.06 -16.28 23.55
C ALA A 484 -13.21 -16.59 25.07
N PRO A 485 -13.90 -17.68 25.51
CA PRO A 485 -13.93 -18.06 26.91
C PRO A 485 -12.54 -18.33 27.52
N ALA A 486 -11.60 -18.87 26.76
CA ALA A 486 -10.24 -19.12 27.24
C ALA A 486 -9.48 -17.82 27.48
N TYR A 487 -9.62 -16.85 26.57
CA TYR A 487 -9.05 -15.51 26.74
C TYR A 487 -9.66 -14.76 27.93
N ARG A 488 -10.98 -14.88 28.15
CA ARG A 488 -11.64 -14.33 29.35
C ARG A 488 -11.08 -14.93 30.64
N ARG A 489 -10.95 -16.27 30.71
CA ARG A 489 -10.36 -16.95 31.87
C ARG A 489 -8.91 -16.55 32.13
N ALA A 490 -8.15 -16.28 31.07
CA ALA A 490 -6.76 -15.83 31.17
C ALA A 490 -6.64 -14.33 31.50
N GLY A 491 -7.74 -13.58 31.63
CA GLY A 491 -7.71 -12.13 31.86
C GLY A 491 -7.13 -11.33 30.68
N ALA A 492 -7.23 -11.87 29.47
CA ALA A 492 -6.56 -11.38 28.26
C ALA A 492 -7.53 -11.15 27.10
N SER A 493 -8.79 -10.81 27.36
CA SER A 493 -9.80 -10.61 26.30
C SER A 493 -9.38 -9.56 25.25
N GLN A 494 -8.58 -8.57 25.64
CA GLN A 494 -8.01 -7.56 24.75
C GLN A 494 -6.98 -8.11 23.75
N ASN A 495 -6.50 -9.35 23.95
CA ASN A 495 -5.54 -10.02 23.07
C ASN A 495 -6.23 -10.92 22.03
N LEU A 496 -7.56 -10.88 21.93
CA LEU A 496 -8.32 -11.57 20.87
C LEU A 496 -9.21 -10.55 20.18
N GLU A 497 -9.03 -10.38 18.88
CA GLU A 497 -9.81 -9.43 18.08
C GLU A 497 -10.31 -10.10 16.78
N TYR A 498 -11.54 -9.77 16.39
CA TYR A 498 -12.12 -10.12 15.09
C TYR A 498 -12.53 -8.85 14.34
N LEU A 499 -12.09 -8.75 13.09
CA LEU A 499 -12.44 -7.67 12.15
C LEU A 499 -13.20 -8.26 10.96
N GLY A 500 -14.50 -7.98 10.87
CA GLY A 500 -15.31 -8.27 9.70
C GLY A 500 -15.30 -7.11 8.69
N LEU A 501 -15.07 -7.40 7.41
CA LEU A 501 -15.11 -6.44 6.31
C LEU A 501 -16.32 -6.75 5.41
N ASP A 502 -17.47 -6.13 5.68
CA ASP A 502 -18.78 -6.49 5.12
C ASP A 502 -18.83 -6.55 3.57
N ASP A 503 -18.06 -5.71 2.89
CA ASP A 503 -18.04 -5.53 1.44
C ASP A 503 -16.89 -6.26 0.73
N VAL A 504 -16.22 -7.19 1.42
CA VAL A 504 -15.03 -7.87 0.92
C VAL A 504 -15.30 -9.35 0.65
N GLU A 505 -15.01 -9.78 -0.58
CA GLU A 505 -15.00 -11.19 -1.01
C GLU A 505 -13.69 -11.91 -0.61
N HIS A 506 -13.46 -13.15 -1.05
CA HIS A 506 -12.19 -13.88 -0.85
C HIS A 506 -11.03 -13.32 -1.70
N ARG A 507 -10.63 -12.08 -1.44
CA ARG A 507 -9.59 -11.37 -2.18
C ARG A 507 -8.79 -10.44 -1.28
N PHE A 508 -7.66 -9.98 -1.80
CA PHE A 508 -6.89 -8.92 -1.19
C PHE A 508 -7.74 -7.65 -1.01
N ASP A 509 -7.68 -7.06 0.18
CA ASP A 509 -8.19 -5.73 0.49
C ASP A 509 -7.19 -4.99 1.38
N GLY A 510 -6.94 -3.71 1.11
CA GLY A 510 -5.95 -2.95 1.85
C GLY A 510 -6.23 -2.82 3.35
N ARG A 511 -7.51 -2.82 3.76
CA ARG A 511 -7.90 -2.78 5.18
C ARG A 511 -7.38 -3.98 5.96
N GLN A 512 -7.19 -5.13 5.29
CA GLN A 512 -6.61 -6.33 5.91
C GLN A 512 -5.16 -6.08 6.34
N VAL A 513 -4.39 -5.42 5.49
CA VAL A 513 -2.98 -5.09 5.75
C VAL A 513 -2.89 -4.02 6.81
N ASP A 514 -3.71 -2.96 6.75
CA ASP A 514 -3.69 -1.89 7.74
C ASP A 514 -3.97 -2.44 9.15
N ALA A 515 -5.00 -3.29 9.29
CA ALA A 515 -5.33 -3.96 10.54
C ALA A 515 -4.21 -4.89 11.03
N MET A 516 -3.60 -5.68 10.12
CA MET A 516 -2.44 -6.51 10.45
C MET A 516 -1.29 -5.66 11.00
N LEU A 517 -0.92 -4.59 10.32
CA LEU A 517 0.21 -3.75 10.72
C LEU A 517 -0.05 -3.04 12.04
N GLU A 518 -1.27 -2.55 12.26
CA GLU A 518 -1.67 -1.96 13.54
C GLU A 518 -1.57 -2.98 14.68
N TRP A 519 -2.05 -4.21 14.45
CA TRP A 519 -1.96 -5.29 15.43
C TRP A 519 -0.51 -5.64 15.78
N LEU A 520 0.33 -5.83 14.76
CA LEU A 520 1.74 -6.12 14.95
C LEU A 520 2.46 -4.96 15.66
N ASP A 521 2.10 -3.71 15.39
CA ASP A 521 2.67 -2.57 16.10
C ASP A 521 2.28 -2.50 17.57
N ARG A 522 1.04 -2.88 17.90
CA ARG A 522 0.56 -2.99 19.28
C ARG A 522 1.29 -4.08 20.06
N HIS A 523 1.57 -5.22 19.41
CA HIS A 523 1.96 -6.44 20.12
C HIS A 523 3.42 -6.88 19.95
N LEU A 524 4.15 -6.41 18.91
CA LEU A 524 5.56 -6.75 18.67
C LEU A 524 6.59 -5.66 19.03
N ARG A 525 6.19 -4.48 19.52
CA ARG A 525 7.12 -3.41 19.98
C ARG A 525 7.21 -3.41 21.52
N ARG A 526 8.34 -3.23 22.22
CA ARG A 526 9.78 -3.00 21.95
C ARG A 526 10.52 -3.65 23.15
N PRO A 527 11.73 -4.25 23.01
CA PRO A 527 12.54 -4.53 24.19
C PRO A 527 12.78 -3.22 24.94
N ALA A 528 12.60 -3.22 26.27
CA ALA A 528 13.00 -2.08 27.10
C ALA A 528 14.46 -1.75 26.77
N PRO A 529 14.84 -0.46 26.66
CA PRO A 529 16.25 -0.11 26.53
C PRO A 529 16.99 -0.75 27.70
N ALA A 530 18.04 -1.53 27.41
CA ALA A 530 18.89 -2.15 28.42
C ALA A 530 19.18 -1.11 29.49
N SER A 531 18.74 -1.38 30.71
CA SER A 531 18.98 -0.47 31.83
C SER A 531 20.48 -0.21 31.87
N LYS A 532 20.87 1.07 31.76
CA LYS A 532 22.28 1.45 31.90
C LYS A 532 22.80 0.75 33.18
N PRO A 533 23.95 0.06 33.13
CA PRO A 533 24.47 -0.61 34.31
C PRO A 533 24.52 0.43 35.42
N ARG A 534 23.83 0.16 36.54
CA ARG A 534 23.89 1.01 37.73
C ARG A 534 25.36 1.20 38.05
N ARG A 535 25.89 2.40 37.81
CA ARG A 535 27.22 2.79 38.29
C ARG A 535 27.20 2.54 39.79
N ARG A 536 27.93 1.53 40.25
CA ARG A 536 28.22 1.34 41.68
C ARG A 536 28.84 2.65 42.15
N LYS A 537 28.19 3.34 43.08
CA LYS A 537 28.81 4.46 43.80
C LYS A 537 30.09 3.92 44.45
N PRO A 538 31.25 4.59 44.31
CA PRO A 538 32.43 4.19 45.05
C PRO A 538 32.13 4.32 46.55
N ALA A 539 32.53 3.31 47.31
CA ALA A 539 32.42 3.32 48.76
C ALA A 539 33.15 4.55 49.32
N LYS A 540 32.48 5.33 50.18
CA LYS A 540 33.14 6.38 50.96
C LYS A 540 34.25 5.73 51.78
N ALA A 541 35.50 6.07 51.49
CA ALA A 541 36.60 5.81 52.39
C ALA A 541 36.29 6.52 53.72
N ARG A 542 36.23 5.74 54.81
CA ARG A 542 36.34 6.27 56.17
C ARG A 542 37.77 6.79 56.31
N ALA A 543 37.93 8.10 56.44
CA ALA A 543 39.15 8.66 57.02
C ALA A 543 39.07 8.39 58.53
N THR A 544 39.95 7.52 59.01
CA THR A 544 40.41 7.52 60.39
C THR A 544 41.69 8.34 60.43
N GLU A 545 41.71 9.26 61.39
CA GLU A 545 42.77 10.17 61.84
C GLU A 545 43.07 11.41 60.99
#